data_AF-A0A433ST84-F1
#
_entry.id   AF-A0A433ST84-F1
#
_cell.length_a   1.000
_cell.length_b   1.000
_cell.length_c   1.000
_cell.angle_alpha   90.00
_cell.angle_beta   90.00
_cell.angle_gamma   90.00
#
_symmetry.space_group_name_H-M   'P 1'
#
loop_
_entity.id
_entity.type
_entity.pdbx_description
1 polymer ?
#
loop_
_entity_poly.entity_id
_entity_poly.type
_entity_poly.pdbx_seq_one_letter_code
_entity_poly.pdbx_strand_id
1 'polypeptide(L)'
;MPTGSLLFFRVTNYIITFFRDTNWIITFFQGCQLDHYFSQGYQLDHYFSQGYQLYHYFFQGYQLYHYFFQAYQLGHYFFQGYQLDLYFSQVCQLDHYFFQGYQLYYYFFQGYQL
;
A
#
# COMPACT_ATOMS: atom_id res chain seq x y z
N MET A 1 -7.10 -21.50 -14.91
CA MET A 1 -7.42 -20.08 -15.19
C MET A 1 -7.79 -19.48 -13.86
N PRO A 2 -6.93 -18.69 -13.16
CA PRO A 2 -7.43 -17.93 -12.03
C PRO A 2 -8.46 -16.96 -12.59
N THR A 3 -9.69 -17.04 -12.11
CA THR A 3 -10.71 -16.01 -12.33
C THR A 3 -10.19 -14.74 -11.67
N GLY A 4 -9.47 -13.95 -12.45
CA GLY A 4 -8.86 -12.72 -11.97
C GLY A 4 -9.92 -11.72 -11.59
N SER A 5 -10.00 -11.40 -10.31
CA SER A 5 -10.96 -10.46 -9.79
C SER A 5 -10.27 -9.11 -9.53
N LEU A 6 -10.97 -8.03 -9.86
CA LEU A 6 -10.51 -6.64 -9.82
C LEU A 6 -11.34 -5.88 -8.79
N LEU A 7 -10.68 -5.23 -7.84
CA LEU A 7 -11.36 -4.50 -6.77
C LEU A 7 -11.00 -3.03 -6.77
N PHE A 8 -12.03 -2.19 -6.56
CA PHE A 8 -11.89 -0.76 -6.38
C PHE A 8 -12.53 -0.34 -5.05
N PHE A 9 -11.74 0.30 -4.21
CA PHE A 9 -12.18 0.87 -2.94
C PHE A 9 -11.95 2.37 -2.97
N ARG A 10 -13.01 3.13 -2.69
CA ARG A 10 -12.94 4.57 -2.51
C ARG A 10 -13.48 4.94 -1.15
N VAL A 11 -12.65 5.61 -0.36
CA VAL A 11 -12.96 6.00 1.00
C VAL A 11 -12.68 7.49 1.15
N THR A 12 -13.68 8.27 1.54
CA THR A 12 -13.52 9.72 1.68
C THR A 12 -13.02 10.08 3.06
N ASN A 13 -13.77 9.74 4.12
CA ASN A 13 -13.43 10.08 5.51
C ASN A 13 -13.73 8.91 6.45
N TYR A 14 -12.70 8.21 6.91
CA TYR A 14 -12.84 7.13 7.90
C TYR A 14 -11.68 7.16 8.88
N ILE A 15 -12.00 6.91 10.15
CA ILE A 15 -11.00 6.85 11.22
C ILE A 15 -10.11 5.61 11.02
N ILE A 16 -10.70 4.45 10.75
CA ILE A 16 -9.94 3.20 10.53
C ILE A 16 -10.58 2.40 9.39
N THR A 17 -9.76 1.89 8.48
CA THR A 17 -10.17 0.95 7.42
C THR A 17 -9.29 -0.30 7.47
N PHE A 18 -9.93 -1.47 7.50
CA PHE A 18 -9.27 -2.76 7.41
C PHE A 18 -9.63 -3.47 6.12
N PHE A 19 -8.63 -3.98 5.44
CA PHE A 19 -8.76 -4.75 4.22
C PHE A 19 -7.95 -6.04 4.34
N ARG A 20 -8.59 -7.18 4.05
CA ARG A 20 -7.94 -8.48 4.08
C ARG A 20 -8.38 -9.27 2.88
N ASP A 21 -7.40 -9.70 2.10
CA ASP A 21 -7.64 -10.38 0.85
C ASP A 21 -6.63 -11.50 0.60
N THR A 22 -7.12 -12.63 0.09
CA THR A 22 -6.30 -13.83 -0.06
C THR A 22 -5.65 -13.94 -1.44
N ASN A 23 -6.40 -13.80 -2.54
CA ASN A 23 -5.87 -14.02 -3.89
C ASN A 23 -6.52 -13.08 -4.91
N TRP A 24 -5.78 -12.11 -5.47
CA TRP A 24 -6.28 -11.18 -6.48
C TRP A 24 -5.22 -10.80 -7.50
N ILE A 25 -5.67 -10.48 -8.73
CA ILE A 25 -4.77 -9.96 -9.75
C ILE A 25 -4.53 -8.46 -9.49
N ILE A 26 -5.57 -7.66 -9.24
CA ILE A 26 -5.39 -6.20 -9.09
C ILE A 26 -6.33 -5.61 -8.03
N THR A 27 -5.77 -4.81 -7.12
CA THR A 27 -6.51 -4.00 -6.12
C THR A 27 -6.18 -2.52 -6.27
N PHE A 28 -7.21 -1.67 -6.26
CA PHE A 28 -7.09 -0.22 -6.23
C PHE A 28 -7.75 0.35 -4.98
N PHE A 29 -7.00 1.16 -4.22
CA PHE A 29 -7.49 1.91 -3.07
C PHE A 29 -7.29 3.41 -3.27
N GLN A 30 -8.34 4.19 -3.03
CA GLN A 30 -8.29 5.65 -3.03
C GLN A 30 -8.88 6.20 -1.74
N GLY A 31 -8.05 6.89 -0.95
CA GLY A 31 -8.40 7.55 0.30
C GLY A 31 -8.26 9.07 0.23
N CYS A 32 -9.18 9.85 0.81
CA CYS A 32 -8.98 11.29 0.99
C CYS A 32 -8.41 11.62 2.38
N GLN A 33 -9.12 11.28 3.46
CA GLN A 33 -8.66 11.46 4.83
C GLN A 33 -8.85 10.15 5.61
N LEU A 34 -7.75 9.50 5.97
CA LEU A 34 -7.77 8.35 6.87
C LEU A 34 -6.77 8.52 8.00
N ASP A 35 -7.20 8.20 9.22
CA ASP A 35 -6.25 8.11 10.33
C ASP A 35 -5.46 6.80 10.21
N HIS A 36 -6.15 5.68 10.01
CA HIS A 36 -5.48 4.38 9.90
C HIS A 36 -6.02 3.55 8.73
N TYR A 37 -5.10 3.06 7.91
CA TYR A 37 -5.37 2.07 6.88
C TYR A 37 -4.52 0.82 7.09
N PHE A 38 -5.18 -0.33 7.17
CA PHE A 38 -4.55 -1.64 7.31
C PHE A 38 -4.95 -2.53 6.15
N SER A 39 -3.96 -3.13 5.49
CA SER A 39 -4.16 -4.06 4.40
C SER A 39 -3.34 -5.33 4.60
N GLN A 40 -3.97 -6.49 4.36
CA GLN A 40 -3.32 -7.79 4.40
C GLN A 40 -3.61 -8.57 3.11
N GLY A 41 -2.55 -9.08 2.48
CA GLY A 41 -2.59 -9.84 1.23
C GLY A 41 -1.81 -11.15 1.31
N TYR A 42 -2.28 -12.24 0.69
CA TYR A 42 -1.47 -13.46 0.54
C TYR A 42 -0.81 -13.56 -0.84
N GLN A 43 -1.59 -13.55 -1.93
CA GLN A 43 -1.09 -13.48 -3.31
C GLN A 43 -1.74 -12.32 -4.05
N LEU A 44 -0.95 -11.30 -4.36
CA LEU A 44 -1.39 -10.11 -5.07
C LEU A 44 -0.47 -9.85 -6.27
N ASP A 45 -1.01 -9.74 -7.48
CA ASP A 45 -0.16 -9.32 -8.60
C ASP A 45 0.08 -7.81 -8.53
N HIS A 46 -0.98 -7.02 -8.40
CA HIS A 46 -0.85 -5.57 -8.36
C HIS A 46 -1.68 -4.95 -7.24
N TYR A 47 -1.05 -4.07 -6.48
CA TYR A 47 -1.71 -3.28 -5.46
C TYR A 47 -1.38 -1.80 -5.66
N PHE A 48 -2.42 -1.00 -5.89
CA PHE A 48 -2.34 0.44 -6.09
C PHE A 48 -3.07 1.15 -4.96
N SER A 49 -2.40 2.12 -4.35
CA SER A 49 -2.99 2.93 -3.29
C SER A 49 -2.64 4.40 -3.44
N GLN A 50 -3.66 5.25 -3.33
CA GLN A 50 -3.51 6.70 -3.38
C GLN A 50 -4.23 7.35 -2.21
N GLY A 51 -3.54 8.27 -1.53
CA GLY A 51 -4.04 9.00 -0.37
C GLY A 51 -3.78 10.50 -0.49
N TYR A 52 -4.68 11.34 0.03
CA TYR A 52 -4.36 12.76 0.27
C TYR A 52 -3.75 12.95 1.66
N GLN A 53 -4.49 12.61 2.72
CA GLN A 53 -4.03 12.64 4.12
C GLN A 53 -4.19 11.27 4.76
N LEU A 54 -3.06 10.67 5.12
CA LEU A 54 -2.99 9.38 5.80
C LEU A 54 -2.14 9.53 7.05
N TYR A 55 -2.68 9.28 8.25
CA TYR A 55 -1.80 9.30 9.43
C TYR A 55 -0.97 8.03 9.51
N HIS A 56 -1.59 6.87 9.33
CA HIS A 56 -0.93 5.59 9.39
C HIS A 56 -1.37 4.68 8.24
N TYR A 57 -0.39 4.15 7.53
CA TYR A 57 -0.58 3.16 6.48
C TYR A 57 0.23 1.90 6.79
N PHE A 58 -0.46 0.77 6.91
CA PHE A 58 0.13 -0.53 7.17
C PHE A 58 -0.26 -1.53 6.07
N PHE A 59 0.74 -2.12 5.43
CA PHE A 59 0.55 -3.23 4.50
C PHE A 59 1.38 -4.44 4.93
N GLN A 60 0.74 -5.61 4.95
CA GLN A 60 1.39 -6.90 5.15
C GLN A 60 1.04 -7.86 4.02
N GLY A 61 2.05 -8.33 3.30
CA GLY A 61 1.91 -9.25 2.16
C GLY A 61 2.81 -10.48 2.27
N TYR A 62 2.38 -11.62 1.75
CA TYR A 62 3.29 -12.76 1.53
C TYR A 62 3.95 -12.67 0.14
N GLN A 63 3.18 -12.79 -0.94
CA GLN A 63 3.64 -12.64 -2.32
C GLN A 63 2.94 -11.45 -2.98
N LEU A 64 3.73 -10.46 -3.37
CA LEU A 64 3.26 -9.27 -4.06
C LEU A 64 4.15 -8.97 -5.25
N TYR A 65 3.63 -8.94 -6.47
CA TYR A 65 4.47 -8.62 -7.62
C TYR A 65 4.74 -7.12 -7.70
N HIS A 66 3.68 -6.30 -7.71
CA HIS A 66 3.81 -4.86 -7.87
C HIS A 66 3.04 -4.09 -6.81
N TYR A 67 3.76 -3.24 -6.08
CA TYR A 67 3.20 -2.32 -5.11
C TYR A 67 3.45 -0.88 -5.54
N PHE A 68 2.36 -0.12 -5.69
CA PHE A 68 2.40 1.31 -6.00
C PHE A 68 1.63 2.09 -4.94
N PHE A 69 2.32 3.04 -4.31
CA PHE A 69 1.73 3.90 -3.30
C PHE A 69 2.06 5.36 -3.54
N GLN A 70 1.05 6.22 -3.43
CA GLN A 70 1.23 7.67 -3.49
C GLN A 70 0.44 8.34 -2.38
N ALA A 71 1.08 9.28 -1.69
CA ALA A 71 0.42 10.12 -0.70
C ALA A 71 0.92 11.57 -0.73
N TYR A 72 0.02 12.52 -0.47
CA TYR A 72 0.45 13.90 -0.24
C TYR A 72 1.03 14.06 1.18
N GLN A 73 0.26 13.72 2.20
CA GLN A 73 0.68 13.71 3.60
C GLN A 73 0.57 12.31 4.18
N LEU A 74 1.66 11.85 4.79
CA LEU A 74 1.74 10.57 5.45
C LEU A 74 2.53 10.66 6.75
N GLY A 75 1.89 10.37 7.88
CA GLY A 75 2.61 10.30 9.15
C GLY A 75 3.56 9.11 9.15
N HIS A 76 3.00 7.90 9.12
CA HIS A 76 3.75 6.67 9.19
C HIS A 76 3.38 5.68 8.10
N TYR A 77 4.41 5.14 7.45
CA TYR A 77 4.29 4.06 6.50
C TYR A 77 5.01 2.81 6.99
N PHE A 78 4.30 1.69 7.00
CA PHE A 78 4.84 0.39 7.36
C PHE A 78 4.49 -0.63 6.27
N PHE A 79 5.52 -1.22 5.68
CA PHE A 79 5.39 -2.32 4.75
C PHE A 79 6.15 -3.54 5.24
N GLN A 80 5.47 -4.68 5.24
CA GLN A 80 6.07 -5.98 5.49
C GLN A 80 5.70 -6.96 4.36
N GLY A 81 6.70 -7.49 3.67
CA GLY A 81 6.55 -8.43 2.56
C GLY A 81 7.50 -9.62 2.67
N TYR A 82 7.11 -10.80 2.19
CA TYR A 82 8.06 -11.90 1.99
C TYR A 82 8.71 -11.81 0.60
N GLN A 83 7.91 -11.81 -0.47
CA GLN A 83 8.37 -11.64 -1.85
C GLN A 83 7.75 -10.40 -2.48
N LEU A 84 8.61 -9.51 -2.98
CA LEU A 84 8.23 -8.29 -3.70
C LEU A 84 9.08 -8.08 -4.96
N ASP A 85 8.45 -8.04 -6.13
CA ASP A 85 9.17 -7.78 -7.37
C ASP A 85 9.44 -6.28 -7.56
N LEU A 86 8.41 -5.45 -7.40
CA LEU A 86 8.53 -4.02 -7.57
C LEU A 86 7.82 -3.26 -6.45
N TYR A 87 8.59 -2.43 -5.77
CA TYR A 87 8.10 -1.42 -4.87
C TYR A 87 8.28 -0.03 -5.47
N PHE A 88 7.20 0.73 -5.59
CA PHE A 88 7.22 2.13 -5.96
C PHE A 88 6.40 2.95 -4.98
N SER A 89 7.02 3.99 -4.42
CA SER A 89 6.32 4.94 -3.56
C SER A 89 6.76 6.38 -3.77
N GLN A 90 5.79 7.28 -3.74
CA GLN A 90 6.00 8.73 -3.77
C GLN A 90 5.18 9.39 -2.67
N VAL A 91 5.86 10.16 -1.81
CA VAL A 91 5.22 10.83 -0.69
C VAL A 91 5.72 12.27 -0.59
N CYS A 92 4.81 13.25 -0.58
CA CYS A 92 5.21 14.66 -0.48
C CYS A 92 5.61 15.10 0.93
N GLN A 93 5.04 14.51 1.97
CA GLN A 93 5.43 14.74 3.36
C GLN A 93 5.36 13.40 4.11
N LEU A 94 6.50 12.95 4.63
CA LEU A 94 6.62 11.70 5.37
C LEU A 94 7.36 11.89 6.69
N ASP A 95 6.75 11.49 7.81
CA ASP A 95 7.45 11.51 9.09
C ASP A 95 8.30 10.24 9.28
N HIS A 96 7.70 9.06 9.07
CA HIS A 96 8.38 7.79 9.30
C HIS A 96 8.09 6.75 8.22
N TYR A 97 9.15 6.06 7.82
CA TYR A 97 9.11 4.99 6.82
C TYR A 97 9.75 3.72 7.35
N PHE A 98 9.00 2.62 7.33
CA PHE A 98 9.48 1.30 7.68
C PHE A 98 9.16 0.32 6.56
N PHE A 99 10.20 -0.37 6.11
CA PHE A 99 10.10 -1.40 5.08
C PHE A 99 10.86 -2.64 5.51
N GLN A 100 10.18 -3.78 5.46
CA GLN A 100 10.76 -5.10 5.69
C GLN A 100 10.36 -6.03 4.54
N GLY A 101 11.34 -6.50 3.79
CA GLY A 101 11.17 -7.46 2.70
C GLY A 101 12.20 -8.58 2.80
N TYR A 102 11.82 -9.83 2.53
CA TYR A 102 12.79 -10.93 2.43
C TYR A 102 13.42 -11.01 1.04
N GLN A 103 12.63 -10.86 -0.01
CA GLN A 103 13.08 -10.76 -1.40
C GLN A 103 12.50 -9.51 -2.05
N LEU A 104 13.39 -8.65 -2.56
CA LEU A 104 13.05 -7.40 -3.22
C LEU A 104 13.92 -7.22 -4.47
N TYR A 105 13.30 -7.10 -5.64
CA TYR A 105 14.05 -6.92 -6.89
C TYR A 105 14.23 -5.44 -7.26
N TYR A 106 13.14 -4.68 -7.26
CA TYR A 106 13.16 -3.25 -7.57
C TYR A 106 12.54 -2.43 -6.45
N TYR A 107 13.26 -1.40 -6.02
CA TYR A 107 12.84 -0.48 -4.98
C TYR A 107 13.00 0.97 -5.42
N PHE A 108 11.87 1.68 -5.46
CA PHE A 108 11.83 3.12 -5.67
C PHE A 108 11.04 3.79 -4.55
N PHE A 109 11.69 4.71 -3.85
CA PHE A 109 11.08 5.56 -2.84
C PHE A 109 11.51 7.00 -3.08
N GLN A 110 10.54 7.89 -3.14
CA GLN A 110 10.76 9.33 -3.22
C GLN A 110 9.91 10.00 -2.16
N GLY A 111 10.59 10.50 -1.13
CA GLY A 111 9.99 11.28 -0.05
C GLY A 111 10.48 12.73 -0.13
N TYR A 112 9.59 13.67 0.08
CA TYR A 112 9.96 15.06 0.37
C TYR A 112 9.69 15.34 1.85
N GLN A 113 10.59 16.09 2.47
CA GLN A 113 10.42 16.63 3.81
C GLN A 113 10.64 18.13 3.69
N LEU A 114 9.67 18.93 4.13
CA LEU A 114 9.79 20.39 4.24
C LEU A 114 10.44 20.75 5.58
#